data_AF-A0A9D1KJC7-F1
#
_entry.id   AF-A0A9D1KJC7-F1
#
_cell.length_a   1.000
_cell.length_b   1.000
_cell.length_c   1.000
_cell.angle_alpha   90.00
_cell.angle_beta   90.00
_cell.angle_gamma   90.00
#
_symmetry.space_group_name_H-M   'P 1'
#
loop_
_entity.id
_entity.type
_entity.pdbx_description
1 polymer ?
#
loop_
_entity_poly.entity_id
_entity_poly.type
_entity_poly.pdbx_seq_one_letter_code
_entity_poly.pdbx_strand_id
1 'polypeptide(L)'
;MLNDFTWNMTGYILKHPVNPSVSGIIPYVAERIFQLEPEPPAVDSLNEYILSALHEKDLKYFSFFLHNYEPQLNKRIKDFLGVDGGDLYGTERFIDIKLSCREQMLQKLMDYDPAKGAEYATYIFPFIRDAMLRFRMGEEKWS
;
A
#
# COMPACT_ATOMS: atom_id res chain seq x y z
N MET A 1 8.32 -10.23 14.22
CA MET A 1 7.34 -9.17 14.55
C MET A 1 5.99 -9.35 13.85
N LEU A 2 5.77 -10.43 13.07
CA LEU A 2 4.46 -10.81 12.52
C LEU A 2 3.96 -12.17 13.06
N ASN A 3 4.59 -12.71 14.11
CA ASN A 3 4.48 -14.13 14.47
C ASN A 3 3.05 -14.57 14.85
N ASP A 4 2.18 -13.61 15.23
CA ASP A 4 0.81 -13.88 15.63
C ASP A 4 -0.21 -13.62 14.51
N PHE A 5 0.23 -13.17 13.33
CA PHE A 5 -0.64 -12.90 12.19
C PHE A 5 -0.47 -13.96 11.11
N THR A 6 -1.60 -14.36 10.53
CA THR A 6 -1.63 -15.11 9.27
C THR A 6 -1.76 -14.14 8.10
N TRP A 7 -1.45 -14.61 6.88
CA TRP A 7 -1.72 -13.87 5.66
C TRP A 7 -2.32 -14.82 4.63
N ASN A 8 -3.57 -15.25 4.89
CA ASN A 8 -4.23 -16.25 4.06
C ASN A 8 -5.00 -15.60 2.92
N MET A 9 -4.39 -15.54 1.73
CA MET A 9 -5.01 -15.01 0.52
C MET A 9 -5.81 -16.06 -0.27
N THR A 10 -6.11 -17.23 0.31
CA THR A 10 -6.91 -18.27 -0.37
C THR A 10 -8.24 -17.66 -0.84
N GLY A 11 -8.54 -17.83 -2.13
CA GLY A 11 -9.72 -17.27 -2.77
C GLY A 11 -9.52 -15.89 -3.40
N TYR A 12 -8.32 -15.28 -3.28
CA TYR A 12 -7.99 -14.00 -3.90
C TYR A 12 -6.70 -14.09 -4.73
N ILE A 13 -6.69 -13.42 -5.87
CA ILE A 13 -5.51 -13.26 -6.74
C ILE A 13 -5.31 -11.77 -7.07
N LEU A 14 -4.15 -11.43 -7.64
CA LEU A 14 -3.95 -10.08 -8.19
C LEU A 14 -4.84 -9.88 -9.42
N LYS A 15 -5.59 -8.78 -9.45
CA LYS A 15 -6.45 -8.41 -10.60
C LYS A 15 -5.63 -7.98 -11.81
N HIS A 16 -4.47 -7.37 -11.56
CA HIS A 16 -3.57 -6.84 -12.58
C HIS A 16 -2.14 -7.36 -12.35
N PRO A 17 -1.85 -8.64 -12.69
CA PRO A 17 -0.52 -9.20 -12.52
C PRO A 17 0.49 -8.56 -13.47
N VAL A 18 1.75 -8.47 -13.02
CA VAL A 18 2.87 -8.05 -13.87
C VAL A 18 3.14 -9.13 -14.93
N ASN A 19 3.21 -8.73 -16.20
CA ASN A 19 3.54 -9.64 -17.29
C ASN A 19 5.07 -9.76 -17.43
N PRO A 20 5.67 -10.93 -17.14
CA PRO A 20 7.13 -11.10 -17.22
C PRO A 20 7.68 -11.05 -18.65
N SER A 21 6.83 -11.18 -19.68
CA SER A 21 7.24 -11.11 -21.08
C SER A 21 7.33 -9.68 -21.63
N VAL A 22 6.86 -8.68 -20.89
CA VAL A 22 6.95 -7.26 -21.28
C VAL A 22 8.17 -6.65 -20.58
N SER A 23 8.97 -5.89 -21.33
CA SER A 23 10.08 -5.15 -20.74
C SER A 23 9.53 -4.01 -19.88
N GLY A 24 9.82 -4.07 -18.58
CA GLY A 24 9.36 -3.10 -17.60
C GLY A 24 7.89 -3.26 -17.19
N ILE A 25 7.47 -2.44 -16.23
CA ILE A 25 6.10 -2.44 -15.72
C ILE A 25 5.35 -1.27 -16.35
N ILE A 26 4.19 -1.53 -16.95
CA ILE A 26 3.36 -0.48 -17.53
C ILE A 26 2.70 0.36 -16.43
N PRO A 27 2.56 1.69 -16.59
CA PRO A 27 1.98 2.58 -15.57
C PRO A 27 0.61 2.12 -15.06
N TYR A 28 -0.24 1.62 -15.96
CA TYR A 28 -1.57 1.09 -15.63
C TYR A 28 -1.53 -0.01 -14.56
N VAL A 29 -0.59 -0.95 -14.67
CA VAL A 29 -0.40 -2.06 -13.73
C VAL A 29 0.23 -1.56 -12.44
N ALA A 30 1.21 -0.67 -12.51
CA ALA A 30 1.87 -0.10 -11.34
C ALA A 30 0.92 0.67 -10.43
N GLU A 31 -0.07 1.35 -11.00
CA GLU A 31 -1.12 2.05 -10.26
C GLU A 31 -2.13 1.10 -9.60
N ARG A 32 -2.15 -0.18 -9.96
CA ARG A 32 -3.18 -1.16 -9.56
C ARG A 32 -2.58 -2.46 -8.99
N ILE A 33 -1.34 -2.40 -8.51
CA ILE A 33 -0.56 -3.56 -8.07
C ILE A 33 -1.13 -4.18 -6.77
N PHE A 34 -1.95 -3.44 -6.02
CA PHE A 34 -2.63 -3.95 -4.82
C PHE A 34 -4.08 -4.38 -5.07
N GLN A 35 -4.60 -4.27 -6.30
CA GLN A 35 -5.96 -4.68 -6.61
C GLN A 35 -6.08 -6.20 -6.71
N LEU A 36 -7.20 -6.70 -6.21
CA LEU A 36 -7.50 -8.11 -6.01
C LEU A 36 -8.74 -8.52 -6.80
N GLU A 37 -8.79 -9.79 -7.17
CA GLU A 37 -9.93 -10.46 -7.78
C GLU A 37 -10.21 -11.75 -6.99
N PRO A 38 -11.46 -12.00 -6.53
CA PRO A 38 -12.61 -11.10 -6.62
C PRO A 38 -12.41 -9.82 -5.81
N GLU A 39 -13.26 -8.81 -6.04
CA GLU A 39 -13.23 -7.59 -5.25
C GLU A 39 -13.50 -7.89 -3.77
N PRO A 40 -12.75 -7.26 -2.84
CA PRO A 40 -13.01 -7.41 -1.42
C PRO A 40 -14.45 -7.02 -1.03
N PRO A 41 -15.03 -7.64 0.02
CA PRO A 41 -16.38 -7.32 0.47
C PRO A 41 -16.51 -5.83 0.82
N ALA A 42 -17.49 -5.12 0.26
CA ALA A 42 -17.68 -3.71 0.54
C ALA A 42 -17.96 -3.45 2.04
N VAL A 43 -17.41 -2.36 2.57
CA VAL A 43 -17.54 -1.89 3.95
C VAL A 43 -17.89 -0.40 3.92
N ASP A 44 -18.50 0.11 5.00
CA ASP A 44 -18.90 1.52 5.08
C ASP A 44 -17.68 2.43 5.27
N SER A 45 -16.67 1.96 6.01
CA SER A 45 -15.37 2.61 6.17
C SER A 45 -14.21 1.66 5.90
N LEU A 46 -13.16 2.15 5.21
CA LEU A 46 -11.91 1.40 5.02
C LEU A 46 -11.27 0.97 6.34
N ASN A 47 -11.56 1.69 7.42
CA ASN A 47 -11.04 1.36 8.75
C ASN A 47 -11.57 0.01 9.25
N GLU A 48 -12.74 -0.46 8.79
CA GLU A 48 -13.29 -1.76 9.18
C GLU A 48 -12.35 -2.91 8.81
N TYR A 49 -11.73 -2.88 7.63
CA TYR A 49 -10.74 -3.90 7.27
C TYR A 49 -9.53 -3.92 8.23
N ILE A 50 -9.12 -2.75 8.72
CA ILE A 50 -8.00 -2.66 9.67
C ILE A 50 -8.41 -3.25 11.02
N LEU A 51 -9.62 -2.96 11.48
CA LEU A 51 -10.17 -3.58 12.69
C LEU A 51 -10.29 -5.10 12.54
N SER A 52 -10.77 -5.60 11.40
CA SER A 52 -10.82 -7.03 11.09
C SER A 52 -9.43 -7.66 11.07
N ALA A 53 -8.42 -6.98 10.50
CA ALA A 53 -7.04 -7.47 10.52
C ALA A 53 -6.56 -7.66 11.97
N LEU A 54 -6.80 -6.67 12.83
CA LEU A 54 -6.38 -6.69 14.23
C LEU A 54 -7.13 -7.73 15.07
N HIS A 55 -8.43 -7.91 14.82
CA HIS A 55 -9.31 -8.85 15.53
C HIS A 55 -9.05 -10.30 15.13
N GLU A 56 -9.10 -10.60 13.82
CA GLU A 56 -8.94 -11.95 13.27
C GLU A 56 -7.48 -12.40 13.19
N LYS A 57 -6.53 -11.47 13.40
CA LYS A 57 -5.10 -11.71 13.19
C LYS A 57 -4.78 -12.28 11.79
N ASP A 58 -5.44 -11.71 10.77
CA ASP A 58 -5.25 -12.10 9.37
C ASP A 58 -5.03 -10.87 8.49
N LEU A 59 -3.87 -10.81 7.85
CA LEU A 59 -3.43 -9.72 6.98
C LEU A 59 -4.13 -9.71 5.61
N LYS A 60 -5.01 -10.67 5.32
CA LYS A 60 -5.89 -10.56 4.14
C LYS A 60 -6.72 -9.27 4.20
N TYR A 61 -7.19 -8.87 5.40
CA TYR A 61 -7.96 -7.63 5.54
C TYR A 61 -7.07 -6.39 5.36
N PHE A 62 -5.80 -6.43 5.76
CA PHE A 62 -4.86 -5.37 5.39
C PHE A 62 -4.68 -5.28 3.87
N SER A 63 -4.71 -6.42 3.16
CA SER A 63 -4.69 -6.43 1.69
C SER A 63 -5.96 -5.83 1.09
N PHE A 64 -7.13 -6.04 1.71
CA PHE A 64 -8.39 -5.39 1.30
C PHE A 64 -8.38 -3.87 1.53
N PHE A 65 -7.76 -3.43 2.63
CA PHE A 65 -7.51 -2.02 2.86
C PHE A 65 -6.62 -1.45 1.74
N LEU A 66 -5.50 -2.11 1.40
CA LEU A 66 -4.61 -1.66 0.33
C LEU A 66 -5.30 -1.59 -1.03
N HIS A 67 -6.12 -2.59 -1.38
CA HIS A 67 -6.93 -2.59 -2.61
C HIS A 67 -7.69 -1.27 -2.79
N ASN A 68 -8.36 -0.83 -1.73
CA ASN A 68 -9.21 0.36 -1.78
C ASN A 68 -8.46 1.67 -1.52
N TYR A 69 -7.38 1.64 -0.74
CA TYR A 69 -6.57 2.81 -0.40
C TYR A 69 -5.56 3.19 -1.50
N GLU A 70 -5.26 2.26 -2.42
CA GLU A 70 -4.26 2.44 -3.48
C GLU A 70 -4.40 3.73 -4.30
N PRO A 71 -5.60 4.19 -4.72
CA PRO A 71 -5.74 5.46 -5.43
C PRO A 71 -5.26 6.68 -4.62
N GLN A 72 -5.53 6.70 -3.31
CA GLN A 72 -5.06 7.77 -2.42
C GLN A 72 -3.55 7.72 -2.25
N LEU A 73 -2.99 6.52 -2.09
CA LEU A 73 -1.55 6.32 -2.02
C LEU A 73 -0.85 6.78 -3.32
N ASN A 74 -1.40 6.39 -4.48
CA ASN A 74 -0.89 6.79 -5.79
C ASN A 74 -0.81 8.30 -5.92
N LYS A 75 -1.89 9.02 -5.56
CA LYS A 75 -1.92 10.48 -5.62
C LYS A 75 -0.79 11.09 -4.78
N ARG A 76 -0.63 10.64 -3.54
CA ARG A 76 0.40 11.16 -2.63
C ARG A 76 1.82 10.92 -3.12
N ILE A 77 2.07 9.77 -3.74
CA ILE A 77 3.39 9.45 -4.31
C ILE A 77 3.66 10.31 -5.56
N LYS A 78 2.67 10.51 -6.43
CA LYS A 78 2.80 11.40 -7.60
C LYS A 78 3.07 12.84 -7.17
N ASP A 79 2.34 13.33 -6.17
CA ASP A 79 2.57 14.66 -5.58
C ASP A 79 3.99 14.77 -5.00
N PHE A 80 4.48 13.73 -4.31
CA PHE A 80 5.85 13.68 -3.77
C PHE A 80 6.94 13.69 -4.85
N LEU A 81 6.68 13.03 -5.98
CA LEU A 81 7.58 12.96 -7.12
C LEU A 81 7.55 14.25 -7.97
N GLY A 82 6.61 15.16 -7.73
CA GLY A 82 6.46 16.41 -8.49
C GLY A 82 5.94 16.20 -9.91
N VAL A 83 5.13 15.16 -10.12
CA VAL A 83 4.66 14.77 -11.45
C VAL A 83 3.32 15.43 -11.74
N ASP A 84 3.34 16.57 -12.45
CA ASP A 84 2.13 17.23 -12.94
C ASP A 84 1.53 16.47 -14.13
N GLY A 85 0.80 15.39 -13.85
CA GLY A 85 -0.19 14.76 -14.75
C GLY A 85 0.23 14.30 -16.16
N GLY A 86 1.47 14.55 -16.61
CA GLY A 86 1.90 14.38 -18.00
C GLY A 86 3.25 13.70 -18.19
N ASP A 87 4.18 13.78 -17.23
CA ASP A 87 5.43 13.02 -17.28
C ASP A 87 5.23 11.62 -16.69
N LEU A 88 5.67 10.59 -17.41
CA LEU A 88 5.70 9.23 -16.87
C LEU A 88 6.82 9.18 -15.82
N TYR A 89 6.43 9.17 -14.55
CA TYR A 89 7.34 8.79 -13.48
C TYR A 89 7.98 7.43 -13.81
N GLY A 90 9.23 7.21 -13.39
CA GLY A 90 9.85 5.90 -13.52
C GLY A 90 8.98 4.85 -12.83
N THR A 91 8.32 3.97 -13.61
CA THR A 91 7.31 3.05 -13.09
C THR A 91 7.88 2.12 -12.04
N GLU A 92 9.13 1.69 -12.22
CA GLU A 92 9.88 0.89 -11.25
C GLU A 92 10.05 1.65 -9.93
N ARG A 93 10.58 2.88 -9.99
CA ARG A 93 10.73 3.77 -8.83
C ARG A 93 9.41 4.01 -8.10
N PHE A 94 8.31 4.18 -8.83
CA PHE A 94 6.99 4.36 -8.24
C PHE A 94 6.51 3.12 -7.49
N ILE A 95 6.75 1.92 -8.03
CA ILE A 95 6.45 0.66 -7.35
C ILE A 95 7.33 0.50 -6.11
N ASP A 96 8.61 0.80 -6.20
CA ASP A 96 9.51 0.70 -5.03
C ASP A 96 9.06 1.61 -3.89
N ILE A 97 8.66 2.85 -4.20
CA ILE A 97 8.09 3.77 -3.21
C ILE A 97 6.77 3.20 -2.66
N LYS A 98 5.87 2.66 -3.51
CA LYS A 98 4.62 2.04 -3.05
C LYS A 98 4.86 0.87 -2.10
N LEU A 99 5.83 0.01 -2.43
CA LEU A 99 6.20 -1.13 -1.59
C LEU A 99 6.82 -0.69 -0.27
N SER A 100 7.64 0.36 -0.26
CA SER A 100 8.18 0.98 0.95
C SER A 100 7.08 1.57 1.83
N CYS A 101 6.11 2.29 1.24
CA CYS A 101 4.95 2.79 1.95
C CYS A 101 4.11 1.65 2.55
N ARG A 102 3.85 0.58 1.77
CA ARG A 102 3.13 -0.61 2.23
C ARG A 102 3.81 -1.26 3.43
N GLU A 103 5.13 -1.43 3.37
CA GLU A 103 5.91 -1.99 4.48
C GLU A 103 5.80 -1.11 5.73
N GLN A 104 5.96 0.20 5.58
CA GLN A 104 5.84 1.14 6.71
C GLN A 104 4.43 1.12 7.32
N MET A 105 3.39 1.03 6.48
CA MET A 105 2.00 0.88 6.93
C MET A 105 1.85 -0.43 7.71
N LEU A 106 2.28 -1.57 7.15
CA LEU A 106 2.19 -2.86 7.82
C LEU A 106 2.90 -2.86 9.19
N GLN A 107 4.09 -2.26 9.29
CA GLN A 107 4.77 -2.08 10.58
C GLN A 107 3.93 -1.26 11.55
N LYS A 108 3.33 -0.15 11.09
CA LYS A 108 2.49 0.71 11.93
C LYS A 108 1.16 0.08 12.32
N LEU A 109 0.65 -0.89 11.55
CA LEU A 109 -0.52 -1.68 11.94
C LEU A 109 -0.30 -2.38 13.28
N MET A 110 0.92 -2.85 13.56
CA MET A 110 1.25 -3.54 14.82
C MET A 110 1.23 -2.60 16.04
N ASP A 111 1.52 -1.32 15.82
CA ASP A 111 1.53 -0.28 16.85
C ASP A 111 0.18 0.46 16.96
N TYR A 112 -0.77 0.15 16.08
CA TYR A 112 -2.02 0.89 15.97
C TYR A 112 -2.98 0.52 17.10
N ASP A 113 -3.49 1.54 17.79
CA ASP A 113 -4.45 1.41 18.87
C ASP A 113 -5.78 2.11 18.49
N PRO A 114 -6.81 1.35 18.10
CA PRO A 114 -8.12 1.88 17.76
C PRO A 114 -8.78 2.68 18.88
N ALA A 115 -8.47 2.41 20.16
CA ALA A 115 -9.08 3.10 21.30
C ALA A 115 -8.68 4.58 21.39
N LYS A 116 -7.62 4.99 20.68
CA LYS A 116 -7.21 6.39 20.55
C LYS A 116 -8.10 7.22 19.61
N GLY A 117 -9.08 6.58 18.95
CA GLY A 117 -10.15 7.26 18.22
C GLY A 117 -9.77 7.80 16.83
N ALA A 118 -8.52 7.69 16.40
CA ALA A 118 -8.11 8.04 15.05
C ALA A 118 -8.27 6.84 14.11
N GLU A 119 -8.90 7.02 12.95
CA GLU A 119 -8.89 6.02 11.89
C GLU A 119 -7.45 5.72 11.43
N TYR A 120 -7.23 4.48 10.99
CA TYR A 120 -5.91 4.01 10.60
C TYR A 120 -5.29 4.86 9.49
N ALA A 121 -6.05 5.25 8.47
CA ALA A 121 -5.58 6.10 7.37
C ALA A 121 -5.05 7.47 7.85
N THR A 122 -5.68 8.03 8.89
CA THR A 122 -5.22 9.26 9.56
C THR A 122 -3.96 9.00 10.37
N TYR A 123 -3.91 7.89 11.12
CA TYR A 123 -2.75 7.50 11.91
C TYR A 123 -1.49 7.25 11.07
N ILE A 124 -1.62 6.60 9.92
CA ILE A 124 -0.50 6.26 9.01
C ILE A 124 -0.04 7.43 8.13
N PHE A 125 -0.80 8.52 8.06
CA PHE A 125 -0.53 9.68 7.21
C PHE A 125 0.92 10.20 7.30
N PRO A 126 1.48 10.51 8.50
CA PRO A 126 2.85 11.01 8.60
C PRO A 126 3.89 9.94 8.24
N PHE A 127 3.63 8.67 8.56
CA PHE A 127 4.57 7.58 8.33
C PHE A 127 4.74 7.23 6.86
N ILE A 128 3.68 7.37 6.05
CA ILE A 128 3.81 7.27 4.58
C ILE A 128 4.81 8.31 4.06
N ARG A 129 4.73 9.55 4.56
CA ARG A 129 5.67 10.61 4.16
C ARG A 129 7.10 10.29 4.56
N ASP A 130 7.29 9.77 5.77
CA ASP A 130 8.61 9.35 6.25
C ASP A 130 9.19 8.23 5.40
N ALA A 131 8.38 7.25 4.98
CA ALA A 131 8.82 6.17 4.09
C ALA A 131 9.32 6.71 2.74
N MET A 132 8.56 7.63 2.13
CA MET A 132 8.95 8.27 0.87
C MET A 132 10.26 9.08 1.00
N LEU A 133 10.43 9.81 2.11
CA LEU A 133 11.66 10.57 2.37
C LEU A 133 12.85 9.65 2.61
N ARG A 134 12.67 8.56 3.37
CA ARG A 134 13.73 7.56 3.60
C ARG A 134 14.16 6.88 2.31
N PHE A 135 13.20 6.56 1.44
CA PHE A 135 13.50 6.03 0.12
C PHE A 135 14.40 6.99 -0.68
N ARG A 136 14.01 8.26 -0.79
CA ARG A 136 14.80 9.30 -1.50
C ARG A 136 16.21 9.45 -0.93
N MET A 137 16.34 9.55 0.40
CA MET A 137 17.65 9.63 1.06
C MET A 137 18.50 8.36 0.84
N GLY A 138 17.87 7.20 0.66
CA GLY A 138 18.55 5.97 0.29
C GLY A 138 19.17 6.04 -1.09
N GLU A 139 18.44 6.55 -2.08
CA GLU A 139 18.93 6.75 -3.46
C GLU A 139 20.17 7.65 -3.51
N GLU A 140 20.19 8.73 -2.73
CA GLU A 140 21.30 9.70 -2.67
C GLU A 140 22.58 9.13 -2.06
N LYS A 141 22.51 8.09 -1.22
CA LYS A 141 23.70 7.46 -0.62
C LYS A 141 24.46 6.55 -1.59
N TRP A 142 23.85 6.20 -2.71
CA TRP A 142 24.42 5.30 -3.72
C TRP A 142 24.65 6.00 -5.08
N SER A 143 24.46 7.32 -5.16
CA SER A 143 24.92 8.18 -6.27
C SER A 143 26.26 8.82 -5.95
#